data_AF-A0AAN8CDP0-F1
#
_entry.id   AF-A0AAN8CDP0-F1
#
_cell.length_a   1.000
_cell.length_b   1.000
_cell.length_c   1.000
_cell.angle_alpha   90.00
_cell.angle_beta   90.00
_cell.angle_gamma   90.00
#
_symmetry.space_group_name_H-M   'P 1'
#
loop_
_entity.id
_entity.type
_entity.pdbx_description
1 polymer ?
#
loop_
_entity_poly.entity_id
_entity_poly.type
_entity_poly.pdbx_seq_one_letter_code
_entity_poly.pdbx_strand_id
1 'polypeptide(L)' 'MELQLHVYQLKTLIKIVKKTYRDFRLQGVLDVSLNSKSYETVHNRLTVEEATAAVKSGDGLQGISMRDSDQEDD' A
#
# COMPACT_ATOMS: atom_id res chain seq x y z
N MET A 1 -23.31 4.59 3.72
CA MET A 1 -22.91 3.76 2.57
C MET A 1 -21.43 3.46 2.75
N GLU A 2 -21.03 2.19 2.78
CA GLU A 2 -19.62 1.81 2.85
C GLU A 2 -19.02 2.04 1.46
N LEU A 3 -18.26 3.12 1.26
CA LEU A 3 -17.60 3.38 -0.01
C LEU A 3 -16.30 2.57 -0.06
N GLN A 4 -16.34 1.42 -0.73
CA GLN A 4 -15.16 0.65 -1.09
C GLN A 4 -14.58 1.15 -2.42
N LEU A 5 -13.26 1.24 -2.53
CA LEU A 5 -12.59 1.59 -3.77
C LEU A 5 -12.81 0.52 -4.83
N HIS A 6 -12.92 0.97 -6.06
CA HIS A 6 -12.80 0.09 -7.21
C HIS A 6 -11.39 -0.52 -7.26
N VAL A 7 -11.26 -1.77 -7.72
CA VAL A 7 -9.97 -2.49 -7.74
C VAL A 7 -8.86 -1.71 -8.46
N TYR A 8 -9.17 -1.02 -9.56
CA TYR A 8 -8.20 -0.17 -10.26
C TYR A 8 -7.77 1.07 -9.46
N GLN A 9 -8.68 1.66 -8.67
CA GLN A 9 -8.33 2.78 -7.78
C GLN A 9 -7.40 2.30 -6.68
N LEU A 10 -7.73 1.16 -6.07
CA LEU A 10 -6.90 0.51 -5.06
C LEU A 10 -5.49 0.19 -5.60
N LYS A 11 -5.40 -0.47 -6.77
CA LYS A 11 -4.11 -0.72 -7.47
C LYS A 11 -3.31 0.56 -7.68
N THR A 12 -3.97 1.62 -8.12
CA THR A 12 -3.32 2.90 -8.41
C THR A 12 -2.78 3.55 -7.13
N LEU A 13 -3.56 3.57 -6.07
CA LEU A 13 -3.15 4.13 -4.78
C LEU A 13 -1.98 3.35 -4.17
N ILE A 14 -2.02 2.01 -4.20
CA ILE A 14 -0.92 1.17 -3.73
C ILE A 14 0.37 1.51 -4.49
N LYS A 15 0.31 1.62 -5.82
CA LYS A 15 1.48 2.01 -6.64
C LYS A 15 2.04 3.37 -6.25
N ILE A 16 1.17 4.37 -6.07
CA ILE A 16 1.58 5.73 -5.71
C ILE A 16 2.23 5.73 -4.33
N VAL A 17 1.59 5.13 -3.32
CA VAL A 17 2.10 5.09 -1.94
C VAL A 17 3.46 4.40 -1.89
N LYS A 18 3.61 3.23 -2.51
CA LYS A 18 4.90 2.51 -2.55
C LYS A 18 5.97 3.29 -3.31
N LYS A 19 5.64 3.92 -4.45
CA LYS A 19 6.61 4.70 -5.24
C LYS A 19 7.08 5.92 -4.45
N THR A 20 6.16 6.70 -3.88
CA THR A 20 6.47 7.91 -3.12
C THR A 20 7.31 7.60 -1.87
N TYR A 21 6.95 6.55 -1.13
CA TYR A 21 7.74 6.14 0.05
C TYR A 21 9.18 5.75 -0.33
N ARG A 22 9.34 4.91 -1.38
CA ARG A 22 10.67 4.54 -1.87
C ARG A 22 11.47 5.74 -2.39
N ASP A 23 10.83 6.65 -3.11
CA ASP A 23 11.51 7.85 -3.62
C ASP A 23 12.05 8.73 -2.50
N PHE A 24 11.27 8.92 -1.44
CA PHE A 24 11.73 9.66 -0.26
C PHE A 24 12.84 8.92 0.50
N ARG A 25 12.77 7.59 0.64
CA ARG A 25 13.91 6.81 1.18
C ARG A 25 15.17 7.01 0.35
N LEU A 26 15.06 6.92 -0.99
CA LEU A 26 16.19 7.11 -1.90
C LEU A 26 16.76 8.53 -1.84
N GLN A 27 15.95 9.53 -1.49
CA GLN A 27 16.39 10.91 -1.26
C GLN A 27 16.98 11.14 0.13
N GLY A 28 17.04 10.12 1.00
CA GLY A 28 17.61 10.22 2.34
C GLY A 28 16.67 10.83 3.37
N VAL A 29 15.36 10.84 3.13
CA VAL A 29 14.39 11.23 4.16
C VAL A 29 14.43 10.21 5.31
N LEU A 30 14.49 10.70 6.54
CA LEU A 30 14.59 9.87 7.74
C LEU A 30 13.35 9.00 7.93
N ASP A 31 13.53 7.78 8.42
CA ASP A 31 12.44 6.83 8.69
C ASP A 31 11.39 7.41 9.65
N VAL A 32 11.79 8.21 10.64
CA VAL A 32 10.84 8.88 11.56
C VAL A 32 9.93 9.87 10.83
N SER A 33 10.40 10.48 9.75
CA SER A 33 9.61 11.40 8.91
C SER A 33 8.77 10.64 7.89
N LEU A 34 9.28 9.53 7.36
CA LEU A 34 8.60 8.66 6.42
C LEU A 34 7.44 7.88 7.07
N ASN A 35 7.69 7.30 8.24
CA ASN A 35 6.73 6.57 9.06
C ASN A 35 5.86 7.54 9.88
N SER A 36 5.40 8.60 9.20
CA SER A 36 4.47 9.55 9.79
C SER A 36 3.13 8.87 10.10
N LYS A 37 2.41 9.39 11.10
CA LYS A 37 1.04 8.95 11.42
C LYS A 37 0.11 8.94 10.20
N SER A 38 0.31 9.88 9.27
CA SER A 38 -0.45 9.95 8.01
C SER A 38 -0.12 8.78 7.09
N TYR A 39 1.16 8.44 6.92
CA TYR A 39 1.57 7.26 6.15
C TYR A 39 1.00 5.98 6.75
N GLU A 40 1.17 5.76 8.06
CA GLU A 40 0.64 4.58 8.74
C GLU A 40 -0.87 4.43 8.57
N THR A 41 -1.61 5.54 8.69
CA THR A 41 -3.07 5.55 8.49
C THR A 41 -3.45 5.13 7.07
N VAL A 42 -2.74 5.65 6.05
CA VAL A 42 -2.98 5.29 4.65
C VAL A 42 -2.58 3.84 4.38
N HIS A 43 -1.41 3.43 4.86
CA HIS A 43 -0.88 2.08 4.71
C HIS A 43 -1.86 1.05 5.26
N ASN A 44 -2.31 1.22 6.51
CA ASN A 44 -3.24 0.30 7.16
C ASN A 44 -4.58 0.19 6.42
N ARG A 45 -5.11 1.31 5.91
CA ARG A 45 -6.34 1.31 5.12
C ARG A 45 -6.17 0.53 3.81
N LEU A 46 -5.09 0.77 3.08
CA LEU A 46 -4.82 0.07 1.83
C LEU A 46 -4.60 -1.43 2.05
N THR A 47 -3.95 -1.84 3.14
CA THR A 47 -3.78 -3.26 3.51
C THR A 47 -5.12 -3.95 3.79
N VAL A 48 -6.01 -3.32 4.58
CA VAL A 48 -7.35 -3.86 4.86
C VAL A 48 -8.20 -3.95 3.59
N GLU A 49 -8.10 -2.94 2.74
CA GLU A 49 -8.87 -2.86 1.50
C GLU A 49 -8.38 -3.87 0.46
N GLU A 50 -7.07 -4.09 0.36
CA GLU A 50 -6.46 -5.19 -0.40
C GLU A 50 -6.98 -6.54 0.07
N ALA A 51 -6.92 -6.82 1.39
CA ALA A 51 -7.41 -8.07 1.95
C ALA A 51 -8.89 -8.30 1.61
N THR A 52 -9.70 -7.25 1.73
CA THR A 52 -11.13 -7.29 1.40
C THR A 52 -11.37 -7.54 -0.09
N ALA A 53 -10.61 -6.88 -0.97
CA ALA A 53 -10.71 -7.06 -2.41
C ALA A 53 -10.29 -8.46 -2.87
N ALA A 54 -9.24 -9.03 -2.25
CA ALA A 54 -8.75 -10.37 -2.53
C ALA A 54 -9.80 -11.45 -2.20
N VAL A 55 -10.51 -11.31 -1.08
CA VAL A 55 -11.61 -12.22 -0.70
C VAL A 55 -12.80 -12.12 -1.66
N LYS A 56 -13.13 -10.91 -2.13
CA LYS A 56 -14.31 -10.69 -2.99
C LYS A 56 -14.10 -11.08 -4.45
N SER A 57 -12.90 -10.82 -5.00
CA SER A 57 -12.69 -10.82 -6.45
C SER A 57 -12.01 -12.09 -6.98
N GLY A 58 -11.39 -12.90 -6.11
CA GLY A 58 -10.72 -14.17 -6.45
C GLY A 58 -9.44 -14.01 -7.29
N ASP A 59 -9.47 -13.13 -8.31
CA ASP A 59 -8.31 -12.60 -9.00
C ASP A 59 -7.73 -11.48 -8.14
N GLY A 60 -6.60 -11.75 -7.49
CA GLY A 60 -5.92 -10.79 -6.63
C GLY A 60 -5.50 -9.51 -7.38
N LEU A 61 -4.75 -8.64 -6.72
CA LEU A 61 -4.29 -7.38 -7.31
C LEU A 61 -3.19 -7.56 -8.40
N GLN A 62 -3.09 -8.74 -9.03
CA GLN A 62 -2.14 -9.05 -10.11
C GLN A 62 -0.69 -8.71 -9.73
N GLY A 63 -0.26 -9.16 -8.56
CA GLY A 63 1.10 -8.94 -8.04
C GLY A 63 1.36 -7.56 -7.42
N ILE A 64 0.38 -6.65 -7.42
CA ILE A 64 0.48 -5.39 -6.66
C ILE A 64 0.01 -5.68 -5.23
N SER A 65 0.90 -5.52 -4.25
CA SER A 65 0.54 -5.69 -2.83
C SER A 65 1.11 -4.57 -1.98
N MET A 66 0.41 -4.23 -0.90
CA MET A 66 0.97 -3.37 0.16
C MET A 66 2.08 -4.03 0.96
N ARG A 67 2.28 -5.35 0.86
CA ARG A 67 3.44 -6.01 1.48
C ARG A 67 4.75 -5.46 0.90
N ASP A 68 5.72 -5.23 1.78
CA ASP A 68 7.06 -4.84 1.36
C ASP A 68 7.68 -5.98 0.56
N SER A 69 8.02 -5.68 -0.69
CA SER A 69 8.66 -6.62 -1.61
C SER A 69 10.15 -6.81 -1.31
N ASP A 70 10.69 -5.99 -0.41
CA ASP A 70 12.13 -5.82 -0.18
C ASP A 70 12.56 -6.41 1.18
N GLN A 71 11.64 -7.05 1.92
CA GLN A 71 12.00 -7.87 3.08
C GLN A 71 12.39 -9.26 2.55
N GLU A 72 13.69 -9.57 2.57
CA GLU A 72 14.15 -10.95 2.49
C GLU A 72 13.62 -11.67 3.74
N ASP A 73 12.96 -12.81 3.57
CA ASP A 73 12.50 -13.65 4.69
C ASP A 73 13.75 -14.12 5.48
N ASP A 74 13.96 -13.58 6.69
CA ASP A 74 14.97 -14.06 7.67
C ASP A 74 14.56 -15.41 8.28
#